data_AF-A0A3M1PK60-F1
#
_entry.id   AF-A0A3M1PK60-F1
#
_cell.length_a   1.000
_cell.length_b   1.000
_cell.length_c   1.000
_cell.angle_alpha   90.00
_cell.angle_beta   90.00
_cell.angle_gamma   90.00
#
_symmetry.space_group_name_H-M   'P 1'
#
loop_
_entity.id
_entity.type
_entity.pdbx_description
1 polymer ?
#
loop_
_entity_poly.entity_id
_entity_poly.type
_entity_poly.pdbx_seq_one_letter_code
_entity_poly.pdbx_strand_id
1 'polypeptide(L)'
;MIGPFDMKTAQAGKRLLKLSVLLTVLAQTTLASAQLVLVVSKESPIDSLSAKEIRKIFKGQSLVHAGNRPLQVVEYSPERERFYKILYDQSSYSIAKHWLRLIFSGERVVPPKSFSDPKRLCKYVSQAQNAVSFLPRSLFEEYRYDYAIKAVVVDGRHYQDRDYLFFVK
;
A
#
# COMPACT_ATOMS: atom_id res chain seq x y z
N MET A 1 10.56 61.18 45.17
CA MET A 1 11.41 60.41 44.25
C MET A 1 10.61 59.23 43.75
N ILE A 2 10.20 59.25 42.48
CA ILE A 2 9.43 58.17 41.84
C ILE A 2 10.44 57.44 40.94
N GLY A 3 10.74 56.17 41.24
CA GLY A 3 11.68 55.36 40.47
C GLY A 3 11.15 55.05 39.05
N PRO A 4 12.04 54.81 38.07
CA PRO A 4 11.63 54.60 36.69
C PRO A 4 10.89 53.27 36.54
N PHE A 5 9.77 53.32 35.81
CA PHE A 5 9.00 52.15 35.41
C PHE A 5 9.77 51.42 34.27
N ASP A 6 10.33 50.25 34.57
CA ASP A 6 11.11 49.45 33.61
C ASP A 6 10.18 48.77 32.58
N MET A 7 10.17 49.31 31.37
CA MET A 7 9.28 48.94 30.27
C MET A 7 9.72 47.68 29.50
N LYS A 8 10.81 47.01 29.90
CA LYS A 8 11.32 45.80 29.21
C LYS A 8 10.59 44.50 29.58
N THR A 9 9.88 44.46 30.69
CA THR A 9 9.22 43.24 31.20
C THR A 9 7.92 42.89 30.45
N ALA A 10 7.26 43.85 29.79
CA ALA A 10 5.99 43.63 29.08
C ALA A 10 6.13 43.03 27.66
N GLN A 11 7.33 43.04 27.07
CA GLN A 11 7.55 42.60 25.68
C GLN A 11 8.04 41.15 25.57
N ALA A 12 8.62 40.59 26.64
CA ALA A 12 9.08 39.20 26.70
C ALA A 12 7.91 38.20 26.71
N GLY A 13 6.84 38.47 27.48
CA GLY A 13 5.68 37.59 27.57
C GLY A 13 4.92 37.43 26.25
N LYS A 14 4.79 38.51 25.46
CA LYS A 14 4.11 38.49 24.15
C LYS A 14 4.90 37.76 23.06
N ARG A 15 6.24 37.73 23.14
CA ARG A 15 7.11 36.98 22.22
C ARG A 15 7.10 35.48 22.53
N LEU A 16 7.06 35.12 23.80
CA LEU A 16 6.99 33.72 24.27
C LEU A 16 5.63 33.07 23.95
N LEU A 17 4.53 33.83 24.05
CA LEU A 17 3.19 33.38 23.63
C LEU A 17 3.08 33.16 22.11
N LYS A 18 3.73 33.99 21.28
CA LYS A 18 3.73 33.82 19.81
C LYS A 18 4.58 32.63 19.33
N LEU A 19 5.64 32.29 20.05
CA LEU A 19 6.50 31.16 19.70
C LEU A 19 5.88 29.81 20.08
N SER A 20 5.04 29.78 21.12
CA SER A 20 4.35 28.57 21.57
C SER A 20 3.22 28.16 20.60
N VAL A 21 2.51 29.13 20.00
CA VAL A 21 1.45 28.85 19.01
C VAL A 21 2.01 28.36 17.67
N LEU A 22 3.22 28.77 17.28
CA LEU A 22 3.84 28.33 16.03
C LEU A 22 4.31 26.87 16.08
N LEU A 23 4.62 26.33 17.27
CA LEU A 23 5.10 24.96 17.44
C LEU A 23 3.96 23.92 17.48
N THR A 24 2.73 24.31 17.82
CA THR A 24 1.59 23.37 17.89
C THR A 24 0.96 23.08 16.53
N VAL A 25 1.18 23.92 15.51
CA VAL A 25 0.59 23.75 14.17
C VAL A 25 1.33 22.68 13.34
N LEU A 26 2.55 22.29 13.71
CA LEU A 26 3.36 21.33 12.92
C LEU A 26 3.10 19.85 13.22
N ALA A 27 2.20 19.53 14.17
CA ALA A 27 1.95 18.15 14.61
C ALA A 27 0.66 17.53 14.07
N GLN A 28 -0.05 18.19 13.15
CA GLN A 28 -1.15 17.56 12.42
C GLN A 28 -0.60 16.85 11.17
N THR A 29 0.23 15.83 11.36
CA THR A 29 0.39 14.83 10.31
C THR A 29 -0.93 14.05 10.25
N THR A 30 -1.83 14.50 9.38
CA THR A 30 -2.94 13.64 8.97
C THR A 30 -2.32 12.34 8.46
N LEU A 31 -2.52 11.25 9.21
CA LEU A 31 -2.34 9.89 8.72
C LEU A 31 -3.36 9.67 7.60
N ALA A 32 -3.11 10.29 6.45
CA ALA A 32 -3.89 10.06 5.26
C ALA A 32 -3.71 8.59 4.91
N SER A 33 -4.80 7.84 4.86
CA SER A 33 -4.75 6.44 4.43
C SER A 33 -4.18 6.44 3.02
N ALA A 34 -3.01 5.84 2.83
CA ALA A 34 -2.34 5.88 1.55
C ALA A 34 -3.07 4.96 0.57
N GLN A 35 -3.63 5.47 -0.51
CA GLN A 35 -4.29 4.67 -1.54
C GLN A 35 -3.42 3.47 -1.96
N LEU A 36 -3.99 2.26 -2.11
CA LEU A 36 -3.22 1.12 -2.64
C LEU A 36 -3.34 1.03 -4.17
N VAL A 37 -2.32 0.46 -4.79
CA VAL A 37 -2.23 0.20 -6.22
C VAL A 37 -1.85 -1.26 -6.41
N LEU A 38 -2.59 -1.98 -7.26
CA LEU A 38 -2.21 -3.32 -7.68
C LEU A 38 -1.13 -3.22 -8.77
N VAL A 39 -0.03 -3.96 -8.61
CA VAL A 39 1.17 -3.84 -9.44
C VAL A 39 1.67 -5.18 -9.95
N VAL A 40 2.26 -5.16 -11.14
CA VAL A 40 2.91 -6.30 -11.81
C VAL A 40 4.20 -5.83 -12.49
N SER A 41 5.03 -6.77 -12.95
CA SER A 41 6.14 -6.45 -13.87
C SER A 41 5.60 -5.73 -15.12
N LYS A 42 6.34 -4.79 -15.68
CA LYS A 42 6.00 -4.16 -16.97
C LYS A 42 5.97 -5.18 -18.11
N GLU A 43 6.76 -6.25 -18.01
CA GLU A 43 6.77 -7.38 -18.94
C GLU A 43 5.66 -8.40 -18.67
N SER A 44 4.90 -8.25 -17.58
CA SER A 44 3.75 -9.11 -17.32
C SER A 44 2.69 -8.92 -18.40
N PRO A 45 2.02 -9.99 -18.87
CA PRO A 45 0.88 -9.87 -19.77
C PRO A 45 -0.38 -9.27 -19.11
N ILE A 46 -0.36 -9.11 -17.79
CA ILE A 46 -1.53 -8.63 -17.05
C ILE A 46 -1.57 -7.11 -17.18
N ASP A 47 -2.48 -6.63 -18.01
CA ASP A 47 -2.80 -5.20 -18.10
C ASP A 47 -4.03 -4.84 -17.25
N SER A 48 -4.98 -5.77 -17.11
CA SER A 48 -6.20 -5.58 -16.35
C SER A 48 -6.65 -6.84 -15.62
N LEU A 49 -7.39 -6.65 -14.53
CA LEU A 49 -8.06 -7.71 -13.77
C LEU A 49 -9.42 -7.21 -13.28
N SER A 50 -10.39 -8.10 -13.17
CA SER A 50 -11.62 -7.80 -12.45
C SER A 50 -11.45 -7.92 -10.93
N ALA A 51 -12.26 -7.22 -10.13
CA ALA A 51 -12.25 -7.41 -8.68
C ALA A 51 -12.51 -8.88 -8.28
N LYS A 52 -13.31 -9.59 -9.08
CA LYS A 52 -13.56 -11.03 -8.89
C LYS A 52 -12.30 -11.86 -9.08
N GLU A 53 -11.49 -11.57 -10.10
CA GLU A 53 -10.22 -12.26 -10.33
C GLU A 53 -9.21 -11.98 -9.23
N ILE A 54 -9.10 -10.72 -8.79
CA ILE A 54 -8.24 -10.34 -7.67
C ILE A 54 -8.62 -11.14 -6.42
N ARG A 55 -9.92 -11.22 -6.10
CA ARG A 55 -10.43 -12.04 -4.98
C ARG A 55 -10.14 -13.53 -5.10
N LYS A 56 -10.00 -14.06 -6.32
CA LYS A 56 -9.62 -15.46 -6.54
C LYS A 56 -8.11 -15.66 -6.33
N ILE A 57 -7.30 -14.82 -6.98
CA ILE A 57 -5.83 -14.86 -6.92
C ILE A 57 -5.36 -14.79 -5.46
N PHE A 58 -5.85 -13.81 -4.71
CA PHE A 58 -5.44 -13.57 -3.34
C PHE A 58 -6.06 -14.55 -2.31
N LYS A 59 -6.93 -15.47 -2.75
CA LYS A 59 -7.41 -16.63 -1.97
C LYS A 59 -6.75 -17.95 -2.38
N GLY A 60 -5.72 -17.90 -3.22
CA GLY A 60 -4.97 -19.06 -3.67
C GLY A 60 -5.61 -19.85 -4.81
N GLN A 61 -6.65 -19.30 -5.45
CA GLN A 61 -7.19 -19.89 -6.66
C GLN A 61 -6.29 -19.54 -7.83
N SER A 62 -5.78 -20.56 -8.52
CA SER A 62 -4.90 -20.39 -9.66
C SER A 62 -5.65 -19.75 -10.83
N LEU A 63 -5.20 -18.57 -11.24
CA LEU A 63 -5.41 -18.06 -12.59
C LEU A 63 -4.11 -18.24 -13.34
N VAL A 64 -4.21 -18.77 -14.56
CA VAL A 64 -3.08 -18.91 -15.46
C VAL A 64 -3.08 -17.69 -16.38
N HIS A 65 -1.99 -16.93 -16.41
CA HIS A 65 -1.76 -15.78 -17.28
C HIS A 65 -0.34 -15.88 -17.88
N ALA A 66 -0.16 -15.52 -19.16
CA ALA A 66 0.98 -15.79 -20.06
C ALA A 66 1.95 -16.92 -19.69
N GLY A 67 1.90 -17.98 -20.51
CA GLY A 67 2.93 -19.02 -20.49
C GLY A 67 2.72 -20.10 -19.42
N ASN A 68 1.46 -20.40 -19.08
CA ASN A 68 1.07 -21.58 -18.28
C ASN A 68 1.59 -21.63 -16.83
N ARG A 69 2.02 -20.50 -16.25
CA ARG A 69 2.44 -20.46 -14.83
C ARG A 69 1.33 -19.90 -13.93
N PRO A 70 1.09 -20.50 -12.75
CA PRO A 70 0.25 -19.89 -11.72
C PRO A 70 0.79 -18.53 -11.31
N LEU A 71 -0.10 -17.60 -10.97
CA LEU A 71 0.30 -16.32 -10.41
C LEU A 71 0.90 -16.48 -9.02
N GLN A 72 2.01 -15.79 -8.78
CA GLN A 72 2.64 -15.67 -7.47
C GLN A 72 2.09 -14.42 -6.78
N VAL A 73 1.37 -14.60 -5.68
CA VAL A 73 0.99 -13.48 -4.80
C VAL A 73 2.23 -12.98 -4.08
N VAL A 74 2.47 -11.67 -4.14
CA VAL A 74 3.53 -10.99 -3.41
C VAL A 74 2.92 -9.89 -2.55
N GLU A 75 3.10 -9.96 -1.25
CA GLU A 75 2.49 -9.06 -0.29
C GLU A 75 3.48 -8.00 0.19
N TYR A 76 3.04 -6.75 0.21
CA TYR A 76 3.68 -5.72 1.01
C TYR A 76 3.18 -5.82 2.45
N SER A 77 4.01 -6.37 3.34
CA SER A 77 3.58 -6.75 4.69
C SER A 77 2.98 -5.60 5.52
N PRO A 78 3.47 -4.34 5.44
CA PRO A 78 2.91 -3.24 6.22
C PRO A 78 1.46 -2.90 5.85
N GLU A 79 1.04 -3.17 4.61
CA GLU A 79 -0.30 -2.86 4.11
C GLU A 79 -1.21 -4.10 4.00
N ARG A 80 -0.72 -5.28 4.36
CA ARG A 80 -1.44 -6.55 4.16
C ARG A 80 -2.79 -6.61 4.89
N GLU A 81 -2.84 -6.15 6.13
CA GLU A 81 -4.09 -6.11 6.92
C GLU A 81 -5.14 -5.25 6.20
N ARG A 82 -4.74 -4.05 5.78
CA ARG A 82 -5.61 -3.10 5.09
C ARG A 82 -6.04 -3.61 3.71
N PHE A 83 -5.12 -4.19 2.95
CA PHE A 83 -5.42 -4.80 1.65
C PHE A 83 -6.52 -5.87 1.79
N TYR A 84 -6.39 -6.77 2.76
CA TYR A 84 -7.39 -7.82 2.98
C TYR A 84 -8.69 -7.34 3.60
N LYS A 85 -8.65 -6.28 4.42
CA LYS A 85 -9.86 -5.61 4.88
C LYS A 85 -10.65 -5.02 3.72
N ILE A 86 -10.00 -4.35 2.77
CA ILE A 86 -10.66 -3.83 1.56
C ILE A 86 -11.17 -4.98 0.67
N LEU A 87 -10.34 -6.00 0.45
CA LEU A 87 -10.62 -7.04 -0.53
C LEU A 87 -11.63 -8.09 -0.06
N TYR A 88 -11.75 -8.35 1.25
CA TYR A 88 -12.62 -9.40 1.77
C TYR A 88 -13.42 -9.02 3.02
N ASP A 89 -13.18 -7.84 3.59
CA ASP A 89 -13.64 -7.49 4.93
C ASP A 89 -13.08 -8.42 6.04
N GLN A 90 -11.89 -9.02 5.80
CA GLN A 90 -11.26 -9.99 6.70
C GLN A 90 -9.87 -9.53 7.14
N SER A 91 -9.44 -9.99 8.33
CA SER A 91 -8.07 -9.76 8.80
C SER A 91 -7.04 -10.58 8.03
N SER A 92 -5.79 -10.09 7.99
CA SER A 92 -4.68 -10.82 7.39
C SER A 92 -4.44 -12.17 8.06
N TYR A 93 -4.70 -12.29 9.36
CA TYR A 93 -4.64 -13.56 10.08
C TYR A 93 -5.64 -14.59 9.55
N SER A 94 -6.89 -14.17 9.27
CA SER A 94 -7.91 -15.05 8.71
C SER A 94 -7.50 -15.56 7.32
N ILE A 95 -6.92 -14.68 6.50
CA ILE A 95 -6.41 -15.06 5.17
C ILE A 95 -5.20 -15.99 5.29
N ALA A 96 -4.27 -15.74 6.21
CA ALA A 96 -3.16 -16.64 6.47
C ALA A 96 -3.65 -18.04 6.91
N LYS A 97 -4.65 -18.12 7.78
CA LYS A 97 -5.30 -19.39 8.16
C LYS A 97 -5.96 -20.10 6.98
N HIS A 98 -6.54 -19.34 6.03
CA HIS A 98 -7.05 -19.89 4.78
C HIS A 98 -5.92 -20.52 3.96
N TRP A 99 -4.81 -19.82 3.74
CA TRP A 99 -3.65 -20.35 3.03
C TRP A 99 -3.07 -21.61 3.68
N LEU A 100 -2.94 -21.64 5.01
CA LEU A 100 -2.50 -22.85 5.72
C LEU A 100 -3.42 -24.05 5.47
N ARG A 101 -4.74 -23.85 5.43
CA ARG A 101 -5.70 -24.91 5.12
C ARG A 101 -5.51 -25.46 3.70
N LEU A 102 -5.30 -24.60 2.70
CA LEU A 102 -5.03 -25.02 1.33
C LEU A 102 -3.74 -25.85 1.23
N ILE A 103 -2.70 -25.42 1.93
CA ILE A 103 -1.40 -26.13 1.94
C ILE A 103 -1.57 -27.51 2.59
N PHE A 104 -2.24 -27.58 3.75
CA PHE A 104 -2.42 -28.84 4.47
C PHE A 104 -3.48 -29.78 3.87
N SER A 105 -4.39 -29.28 3.03
CA SER A 105 -5.33 -30.12 2.27
C SER A 105 -4.70 -30.79 1.05
N GLY A 106 -3.43 -30.48 0.74
CA GLY A 106 -2.73 -31.00 -0.44
C GLY A 106 -3.09 -30.29 -1.75
N GLU A 107 -3.74 -29.12 -1.67
CA GLU A 107 -4.00 -28.32 -2.86
C GLU A 107 -2.70 -27.77 -3.45
N ARG A 108 -2.57 -27.81 -4.78
CA ARG A 108 -1.41 -27.24 -5.48
C ARG A 108 -1.54 -25.72 -5.55
N VAL A 109 -1.15 -25.07 -4.46
CA VAL A 109 -1.14 -23.61 -4.33
C VAL A 109 0.28 -23.09 -4.13
N VAL A 110 0.55 -21.91 -4.68
CA VAL A 110 1.82 -21.20 -4.44
C VAL A 110 1.58 -20.19 -3.31
N PRO A 111 2.18 -20.38 -2.12
CA PRO A 111 1.92 -19.50 -0.99
C PRO A 111 2.38 -18.06 -1.27
N PRO A 112 1.75 -17.05 -0.65
CA PRO A 112 2.18 -15.67 -0.79
C PRO A 112 3.62 -15.48 -0.32
N LYS A 113 4.41 -14.71 -1.07
CA LYS A 113 5.70 -14.19 -0.61
C LYS A 113 5.48 -12.83 0.01
N SER A 114 6.07 -12.56 1.17
CA SER A 114 5.86 -11.32 1.91
C SER A 114 7.16 -10.54 2.04
N PHE A 115 7.12 -9.23 1.78
CA PHE A 115 8.25 -8.31 1.93
C PHE A 115 7.83 -7.10 2.76
N SER A 116 8.68 -6.68 3.69
CA SER A 116 8.52 -5.44 4.46
C SER A 116 9.23 -4.24 3.82
N ASP A 117 10.29 -4.50 3.04
CA ASP A 117 11.05 -3.50 2.30
C ASP A 117 10.46 -3.35 0.89
N PRO A 118 9.96 -2.15 0.52
CA PRO A 118 9.36 -1.91 -0.79
C PRO A 118 10.37 -2.07 -1.94
N LYS A 119 11.67 -1.77 -1.74
CA LYS A 119 12.69 -1.95 -2.79
C LYS A 119 12.89 -3.41 -3.12
N ARG A 120 12.92 -4.27 -2.10
CA ARG A 120 13.02 -5.73 -2.29
C ARG A 120 11.78 -6.30 -2.96
N LEU A 121 10.60 -5.80 -2.59
CA LEU A 121 9.34 -6.17 -3.25
C LEU A 121 9.36 -5.78 -4.72
N CYS A 122 9.64 -4.53 -5.05
CA CYS A 122 9.67 -4.02 -6.42
C CYS A 122 10.70 -4.78 -7.27
N LYS A 123 11.90 -5.04 -6.73
CA LYS A 123 12.93 -5.85 -7.38
C LYS A 123 12.46 -7.27 -7.67
N TYR A 124 11.75 -7.90 -6.75
CA TYR A 124 11.20 -9.23 -6.97
C TYR A 124 10.12 -9.22 -8.05
N VAL A 125 9.17 -8.27 -7.97
CA VAL A 125 8.06 -8.15 -8.92
C VAL A 125 8.58 -7.89 -10.34
N SER A 126 9.60 -7.05 -10.51
CA SER A 126 10.15 -6.74 -11.83
C SER A 126 10.74 -7.96 -12.53
N GLN A 127 11.35 -8.86 -11.77
CA GLN A 127 12.01 -10.09 -12.26
C GLN A 127 11.03 -11.26 -12.49
N ALA A 128 9.79 -11.16 -12.00
CA ALA A 128 8.81 -12.24 -12.04
C ALA A 128 7.54 -11.81 -12.79
N GLN A 129 7.44 -12.13 -14.08
CA GLN A 129 6.31 -11.76 -14.93
C GLN A 129 4.95 -12.32 -14.47
N ASN A 130 4.94 -13.39 -13.67
CA ASN A 130 3.74 -13.98 -13.05
C ASN A 130 3.48 -13.46 -11.62
N ALA A 131 4.23 -12.47 -11.12
CA ALA A 131 3.99 -11.89 -9.81
C ALA A 131 2.90 -10.82 -9.85
N VAL A 132 1.97 -10.88 -8.90
CA VAL A 132 0.98 -9.83 -8.64
C VAL A 132 1.16 -9.34 -7.21
N SER A 133 1.25 -8.03 -7.05
CA SER A 133 1.47 -7.39 -5.76
C SER A 133 0.60 -6.15 -5.58
N PHE A 134 0.72 -5.53 -4.41
CA PHE A 134 0.09 -4.24 -4.10
C PHE A 134 1.08 -3.37 -3.31
N LEU A 135 1.00 -2.07 -3.52
CA LEU A 135 1.80 -1.06 -2.81
C LEU A 135 0.96 0.18 -2.50
N PRO A 136 1.30 0.96 -1.47
CA PRO A 136 0.92 2.37 -1.39
C PRO A 136 1.23 3.10 -2.70
N ARG A 137 0.32 3.97 -3.12
CA ARG A 137 0.44 4.77 -4.34
C ARG A 137 1.73 5.58 -4.38
N SER A 138 2.12 6.18 -3.25
CA SER A 138 3.37 6.93 -3.14
C SER A 138 4.60 6.07 -3.44
N LEU A 139 4.67 4.87 -2.86
CA LEU A 139 5.78 3.94 -3.13
C LEU A 139 5.75 3.41 -4.56
N PHE A 140 4.56 3.16 -5.12
CA PHE A 140 4.44 2.80 -6.54
C PHE A 140 4.95 3.94 -7.44
N GLU A 141 4.52 5.18 -7.22
CA GLU A 141 4.94 6.34 -8.00
C GLU A 141 6.46 6.59 -7.88
N GLU A 142 7.04 6.38 -6.69
CA GLU A 142 8.48 6.46 -6.43
C GLU A 142 9.27 5.39 -7.20
N TYR A 143 8.84 4.13 -7.16
CA TYR A 143 9.64 2.99 -7.64
C TYR A 143 9.33 2.50 -9.06
N ARG A 144 8.22 2.92 -9.67
CA ARG A 144 7.75 2.30 -10.92
C ARG A 144 8.69 2.40 -12.11
N TYR A 145 9.45 3.48 -12.21
CA TYR A 145 10.41 3.67 -13.30
C TYR A 145 11.69 2.87 -13.07
N ASP A 146 12.24 2.92 -11.87
CA ASP A 146 13.50 2.24 -11.51
C ASP A 146 13.38 0.71 -11.57
N TYR A 147 12.21 0.17 -11.21
CA TYR A 147 11.96 -1.26 -11.18
C TYR A 147 11.09 -1.75 -12.33
N ALA A 148 10.80 -0.94 -13.35
CA ALA A 148 9.98 -1.34 -14.50
C ALA A 148 8.72 -2.13 -14.09
N ILE A 149 7.95 -1.61 -13.14
CA ILE A 149 6.65 -2.17 -12.73
C ILE A 149 5.52 -1.27 -13.25
N LYS A 150 4.35 -1.86 -13.50
CA LYS A 150 3.15 -1.15 -13.96
C LYS A 150 1.97 -1.41 -13.03
N ALA A 151 1.05 -0.45 -13.00
CA ALA A 151 -0.23 -0.60 -12.31
C ALA A 151 -1.17 -1.47 -13.14
N VAL A 152 -1.98 -2.27 -12.47
CA VAL A 152 -3.04 -3.07 -13.08
C VAL A 152 -4.34 -2.26 -13.08
N VAL A 153 -5.01 -2.20 -14.24
CA VAL A 153 -6.36 -1.65 -14.36
C VAL A 153 -7.35 -2.61 -13.69
N VAL A 154 -8.21 -2.11 -12.81
CA VAL A 154 -9.17 -2.94 -12.07
C VAL A 154 -10.59 -2.59 -12.48
N ASP A 155 -11.34 -3.56 -13.02
CA ASP A 155 -12.71 -3.35 -13.53
C ASP A 155 -12.80 -2.15 -14.52
N GLY A 156 -11.77 -1.98 -15.35
CA GLY A 156 -11.67 -0.86 -16.30
C GLY A 156 -11.32 0.49 -15.66
N ARG A 157 -10.90 0.51 -14.39
CA ARG A 157 -10.47 1.71 -13.66
C ARG A 157 -8.98 1.73 -13.42
N HIS A 158 -8.37 2.87 -13.70
CA HIS A 158 -6.98 3.15 -13.39
C HIS A 158 -6.84 3.58 -11.93
N TYR A 159 -5.66 3.41 -11.32
CA TYR A 159 -5.43 3.79 -9.92
C TYR A 159 -5.57 5.31 -9.66
N GLN A 160 -5.72 6.13 -10.68
CA GLN A 160 -5.96 7.57 -10.51
C GLN A 160 -7.46 7.90 -10.46
N ASP A 161 -8.31 6.93 -10.83
CA ASP A 161 -9.76 7.11 -10.86
C ASP A 161 -10.33 6.98 -9.44
N ARG A 162 -11.31 7.83 -9.12
CA ARG A 162 -11.92 7.90 -7.77
C ARG A 162 -12.75 6.66 -7.41
N ASP A 163 -13.13 5.87 -8.40
CA ASP A 163 -13.88 4.63 -8.26
C ASP A 163 -12.99 3.37 -8.41
N TYR A 164 -11.66 3.54 -8.39
CA TYR A 164 -10.73 2.42 -8.29
C TYR A 164 -10.98 1.60 -7.02
N LEU A 165 -10.89 0.28 -7.12
CA LEU A 165 -11.20 -0.66 -6.02
C LEU A 165 -10.51 -0.31 -4.69
N PHE A 166 -9.27 0.17 -4.77
CA PHE A 166 -8.45 0.51 -3.61
C PHE A 166 -8.33 2.02 -3.37
N PHE A 167 -9.21 2.83 -3.97
CA PHE A 167 -9.27 4.27 -3.76
C PHE A 167 -9.62 4.59 -2.30
N VAL A 168 -8.97 5.60 -1.73
CA VAL A 168 -9.31 6.12 -0.41
C VAL A 168 -10.22 7.32 -0.59
N LYS A 169 -11.44 7.21 -0.06
CA LYS A 169 -12.44 8.29 -0.09
C LYS A 169 -12.08 9.44 0.83
#